data_AF-A0A318U6B5-F1
#
_entry.id   AF-A0A318U6B5-F1
#
_cell.length_a   1.000
_cell.length_b   1.000
_cell.length_c   1.000
_cell.angle_alpha   90.00
_cell.angle_beta   90.00
_cell.angle_gamma   90.00
#
_symmetry.space_group_name_H-M   'P 1'
#
loop_
_entity.id
_entity.type
_entity.pdbx_description
1 polymer ?
#
loop_
_entity_poly.entity_id
_entity_poly.type
_entity_poly.pdbx_seq_one_letter_code
_entity_poly.pdbx_strand_id
1 'polypeptide(L)' 'MKNVTHELNFDGFEYPGTEIDLFSKASNLFTMRLRNGKTLHYEVDADKAETFKAWLLHHNVIDVKDSSRTK' A
#
# COMPACT_ATOMS: atom_id res chain seq x y z
N MET A 1 28.09 -2.77 5.28
CA MET A 1 26.95 -2.69 6.19
C MET A 1 25.71 -2.63 5.31
N LYS A 2 25.02 -3.76 5.11
CA LYS A 2 23.74 -3.75 4.39
C LYS A 2 22.69 -3.46 5.45
N ASN A 3 22.13 -2.25 5.45
CA ASN A 3 20.99 -1.91 6.28
C ASN A 3 19.82 -2.71 5.74
N VAL A 4 19.68 -3.96 6.20
CA VAL A 4 18.51 -4.78 5.96
C VAL A 4 17.42 -4.18 6.84
N THR A 5 16.75 -3.15 6.32
CA THR A 5 15.45 -2.77 6.82
C THR A 5 14.59 -4.01 6.62
N HIS A 6 14.23 -4.70 7.71
CA HIS A 6 13.13 -5.67 7.69
C HIS A 6 11.87 -4.85 7.39
N GLU A 7 11.64 -4.57 6.12
CA GLU A 7 10.38 -4.07 5.64
C GLU A 7 9.40 -5.20 5.87
N LEU A 8 8.61 -5.08 6.92
CA LEU A 8 7.60 -6.06 7.29
C LEU A 8 6.60 -6.11 6.14
N ASN A 9 6.79 -7.04 5.20
CA ASN A 9 5.76 -7.42 4.24
C ASN A 9 4.48 -7.71 5.04
N PHE A 10 3.36 -7.15 4.59
CA PHE A 10 2.07 -7.57 5.12
C PHE A 10 1.91 -9.07 4.83
N ASP A 11 1.45 -9.86 5.79
CA ASP A 11 1.35 -11.31 5.65
C ASP A 11 0.51 -11.67 4.40
N GLY A 12 1.13 -12.38 3.45
CA GLY A 12 0.52 -12.69 2.15
C GLY A 12 0.70 -11.63 1.03
N PHE A 13 1.41 -10.53 1.28
CA PHE A 13 1.70 -9.50 0.30
C PHE A 13 3.18 -9.51 -0.13
N GLU A 14 3.43 -9.79 -1.40
CA GLU A 14 4.78 -10.04 -1.93
C GLU A 14 5.66 -8.79 -2.06
N TYR A 15 5.09 -7.59 -1.99
CA TYR A 15 5.82 -6.35 -2.26
C TYR A 15 6.08 -5.56 -0.97
N PRO A 16 7.31 -5.03 -0.77
CA PRO A 16 7.59 -4.13 0.33
C PRO A 16 6.87 -2.80 0.14
N GLY A 17 6.49 -2.15 1.25
CA GLY A 17 5.79 -0.87 1.21
C GLY A 17 6.56 0.24 0.49
N THR A 18 7.90 0.20 0.52
CA THR A 18 8.74 1.18 -0.19
C THR A 18 8.72 1.04 -1.71
N GLU A 19 8.30 -0.09 -2.26
CA GLU A 19 8.12 -0.25 -3.70
C GLU A 19 6.78 0.29 -4.20
N ILE A 20 5.90 0.70 -3.29
CA ILE A 20 4.58 1.24 -3.60
C ILE A 20 4.65 2.76 -3.55
N ASP A 21 4.21 3.40 -4.62
CA ASP A 21 4.21 4.85 -4.78
C ASP A 21 2.89 5.46 -4.27
N LEU A 22 1.78 4.84 -4.71
CA LEU A 22 0.43 5.30 -4.42
C LEU A 22 -0.54 4.15 -4.38
N PHE A 23 -1.62 4.31 -3.64
CA PHE A 23 -2.70 3.34 -3.54
C PHE A 23 -4.08 4.00 -3.60
N SER A 24 -5.09 3.22 -3.97
CA SER A 24 -6.50 3.61 -3.95
C SER A 24 -7.33 2.46 -3.44
N LYS A 25 -8.26 2.74 -2.51
CA LYS A 25 -9.18 1.76 -1.95
C LYS A 25 -10.57 1.88 -2.58
N ALA A 26 -11.10 0.75 -3.03
CA ALA A 26 -12.50 0.57 -3.44
C ALA A 26 -13.09 -0.62 -2.68
N SER A 27 -13.83 -0.33 -1.61
CA SER A 27 -14.36 -1.34 -0.68
C SER A 27 -13.25 -2.22 -0.09
N ASN A 28 -13.09 -3.45 -0.57
CA ASN A 28 -12.07 -4.41 -0.11
C ASN A 28 -10.91 -4.58 -1.09
N LEU A 29 -10.97 -3.86 -2.22
CA LEU A 29 -9.95 -3.90 -3.26
C LEU A 29 -9.00 -2.71 -3.12
N PHE A 30 -7.71 -3.00 -3.06
CA PHE A 30 -6.63 -2.02 -3.07
C PHE A 30 -5.95 -2.05 -4.43
N THR A 31 -5.98 -0.91 -5.10
CA THR A 31 -5.20 -0.69 -6.33
C THR A 31 -3.94 0.04 -5.94
N MET A 32 -2.78 -0.58 -6.15
CA MET A 32 -1.48 -0.04 -5.77
C MET A 32 -0.61 0.14 -7.00
N ARG A 33 0.03 1.30 -7.13
CA ARG A 33 1.03 1.53 -8.17
C ARG A 33 2.40 1.35 -7.57
N LEU A 34 3.17 0.47 -8.19
CA LEU A 34 4.57 0.28 -7.87
C LEU A 34 5.44 1.36 -8.51
N ARG A 35 6.60 1.61 -7.91
CA ARG A 35 7.65 2.49 -8.45
C ARG A 35 8.14 2.07 -9.83
N ASN A 36 8.08 0.77 -10.13
CA ASN A 36 8.39 0.22 -11.45
C ASN A 36 7.29 0.51 -12.50
N GLY A 37 6.29 1.32 -12.18
CA GLY A 37 5.20 1.72 -13.08
C GLY A 37 4.09 0.68 -13.24
N LYS A 38 4.26 -0.51 -12.66
CA LYS A 38 3.23 -1.56 -12.64
C LYS A 38 2.10 -1.21 -11.67
N THR A 39 0.89 -1.63 -12.01
CA THR A 39 -0.27 -1.53 -11.12
C THR A 39 -0.64 -2.92 -10.63
N LEU A 40 -0.91 -3.03 -9.34
CA LEU A 40 -1.33 -4.24 -8.65
C LEU A 40 -2.72 -4.05 -8.08
N HIS A 41 -3.48 -5.12 -8.10
CA HIS A 41 -4.78 -5.22 -7.45
C HIS A 41 -4.65 -6.25 -6.33
N TYR A 42 -4.99 -5.84 -5.11
CA TYR A 42 -4.92 -6.70 -3.94
C TYR A 42 -6.24 -6.63 -3.19
N GLU A 43 -6.93 -7.76 -3.15
CA GLU A 43 -8.16 -7.90 -2.37
C GLU A 43 -7.80 -8.37 -0.97
N VAL A 44 -8.30 -7.66 0.03
CA VAL A 44 -8.09 -7.99 1.44
C VAL A 44 -9.45 -8.26 2.06
N ASP A 45 -9.50 -9.21 2.98
CA ASP A 45 -10.70 -9.43 3.80
C ASP A 45 -11.15 -8.11 4.46
N ALA A 46 -12.46 -7.90 4.57
CA ALA A 46 -13.02 -6.66 5.12
C ALA A 46 -12.47 -6.32 6.50
N ASP A 47 -12.21 -7.34 7.33
CA ASP A 47 -11.61 -7.24 8.67
C ASP A 47 -10.15 -6.74 8.63
N LYS A 48 -9.41 -7.10 7.59
CA LYS A 48 -7.98 -6.74 7.41
C LYS A 48 -7.78 -5.47 6.59
N ALA A 49 -8.81 -4.98 5.91
CA ALA A 49 -8.70 -3.83 5.01
C ALA A 49 -8.23 -2.56 5.73
N GLU A 50 -8.67 -2.31 6.97
CA GLU A 50 -8.22 -1.14 7.73
C GLU A 50 -6.77 -1.29 8.19
N THR A 51 -6.38 -2.47 8.65
CA THR A 51 -5.00 -2.80 9.03
C THR A 51 -4.04 -2.66 7.84
N PHE A 52 -4.44 -3.16 6.67
CA PHE A 52 -3.65 -3.03 5.44
C PHE A 52 -3.51 -1.57 5.00
N LYS A 53 -4.58 -0.78 5.10
CA LYS A 53 -4.52 0.67 4.85
C LYS A 53 -3.55 1.36 5.82
N ALA A 54 -3.61 1.04 7.11
CA ALA A 54 -2.72 1.61 8.11
C ALA A 54 -1.25 1.27 7.83
N TRP A 55 -0.98 0.04 7.39
CA TRP A 55 0.36 -0.38 6.95
C TRP A 55 0.85 0.45 5.76
N LEU A 56 0.03 0.62 4.71
CA LEU A 56 0.38 1.47 3.56
C LEU A 56 0.71 2.91 3.96
N LEU A 57 -0.12 3.51 4.83
CA LEU A 57 0.11 4.86 5.34
C LEU A 57 1.37 4.96 6.21
N HIS A 58 1.65 3.94 7.02
CA HIS A 58 2.88 3.86 7.81
C HIS A 58 4.14 3.86 6.92
N HIS A 59 4.04 3.23 5.75
CA HIS A 59 5.09 3.21 4.73
C HIS A 59 5.10 4.46 3.82
N ASN A 60 4.35 5.51 4.18
CA ASN A 60 4.26 6.76 3.43
C ASN A 60 3.68 6.61 2.00
N VAL A 61 2.93 5.53 1.76
CA VAL A 61 2.26 5.33 0.47
C VAL A 61 1.06 6.28 0.40
N ILE A 62 0.94 7.00 -0.71
CA ILE A 62 -0.06 8.06 -0.87
C ILE A 62 -1.43 7.46 -1.21
N ASP A 63 -2.48 7.81 -0.46
CA ASP A 63 -3.86 7.50 -0.85
C ASP A 63 -4.35 8.50 -1.91
N VAL A 64 -4.60 8.00 -3.13
CA VAL A 64 -5.00 8.84 -4.28
C VAL A 64 -6.39 9.44 -4.09
N LYS A 65 -7.27 8.79 -3.32
CA LYS A 65 -8.62 9.33 -3.06
C LYS A 65 -8.57 10.53 -2.13
N ASP A 66 -7.70 10.51 -1.12
CA ASP A 66 -7.53 11.60 -0.16
C ASP A 66 -6.69 12.77 -0.71
N SER A 67 -5.78 12.52 -1.67
CA SER A 67 -4.97 13.56 -2.31
C SER A 67 -5.78 14.63 -3.06
N SER A 68 -7.06 14.35 -3.37
CA SER A 68 -7.97 15.33 -3.98
C SER A 68 -8.49 16.43 -3.03
N ARG A 69 -8.08 16.43 -1.75
CA ARG A 69 -8.60 17.35 -0.71
C ARG A 69 -7.71 18.53 -0.29
N THR A 70 -6.65 18.85 -1.02
CA THR A 70 -5.93 20.14 -0.82
C THR A 70 -5.98 20.96 -2.09
N LYS A 71 -6.94 21.89 -2.15
CA LYS A 71 -6.87 23.09 -2.98
C LYS A 71 -7.30 24.28 -2.13
#